data_AF-A0AAU9KCK2-F1
#
_entry.id   AF-A0AAU9KCK2-F1
#
_cell.length_a   1.000
_cell.length_b   1.000
_cell.length_c   1.000
_cell.angle_alpha   90.00
_cell.angle_beta   90.00
_cell.angle_gamma   90.00
#
_symmetry.space_group_name_H-M   'P 1'
#
loop_
_entity.id
_entity.type
_entity.pdbx_description
1 polymer ?
#
loop_
_entity_poly.entity_id
_entity_poly.type
_entity_poly.pdbx_seq_one_letter_code
_entity_poly.pdbx_strand_id
1 'polypeptide(L)'
;MSIYGGFGTRQQETQYNNLTETLISLLQYRLIAYMKCEKIDEESFRLGILNVYDSMTRMEIRKYLEPKFSDSCKDLVKKIVKEMEEEKKISEVASEHHIFIKQTSPNSLLGEIYFDIKGKTQRKYWKR
;
A
#
# COMPACT_ATOMS: atom_id res chain seq x y z
N MET A 1 29.94 16.13 -37.80
CA MET A 1 30.17 16.58 -36.41
C MET A 1 28.79 16.68 -35.77
N SER A 2 28.38 15.91 -34.77
CA SER A 2 29.08 15.44 -33.57
C SER A 2 28.69 13.99 -33.19
N ILE A 3 29.71 13.17 -32.92
CA ILE A 3 29.61 11.74 -32.55
C ILE A 3 29.33 11.54 -31.04
N TYR A 4 29.10 12.63 -30.29
CA TYR A 4 29.06 12.63 -28.81
C TYR A 4 27.77 13.17 -28.17
N GLY A 5 26.68 13.41 -28.93
CA GLY A 5 25.44 13.98 -28.36
C GLY A 5 24.37 12.96 -27.92
N GLY A 6 24.37 11.75 -28.48
CA GLY A 6 23.22 10.83 -28.39
C GLY A 6 23.31 9.72 -27.33
N PHE A 7 24.46 9.56 -26.66
CA PHE A 7 24.64 8.45 -25.69
C PHE A 7 23.87 8.69 -24.38
N GLY A 8 23.90 9.93 -23.87
CA GLY A 8 23.16 10.31 -22.67
C GLY A 8 21.64 10.30 -22.88
N THR A 9 21.18 10.71 -24.06
CA THR A 9 19.74 10.67 -24.41
C THR A 9 19.26 9.23 -24.57
N ARG A 10 20.04 8.35 -25.24
CA ARG A 10 19.70 6.92 -25.35
C ARG A 10 19.65 6.24 -23.99
N GLN A 11 20.58 6.54 -23.09
CA GLN A 11 20.56 5.96 -21.75
C GLN A 11 19.32 6.41 -20.95
N GLN A 12 18.96 7.69 -21.04
CA GLN A 12 17.75 8.22 -20.41
C GLN A 12 16.48 7.59 -21.00
N GLU A 13 16.42 7.43 -22.32
CA GLU A 13 15.31 6.75 -22.99
C GLU A 13 15.19 5.29 -22.53
N THR A 14 16.31 4.55 -22.50
CA THR A 14 16.32 3.17 -22.00
C THR A 14 15.87 3.07 -20.55
N GLN A 15 16.37 3.95 -19.68
CA GLN A 15 15.96 3.98 -18.27
C GLN A 15 14.47 4.28 -18.13
N TYR A 16 13.95 5.24 -18.89
CA TYR A 16 12.54 5.59 -18.86
C TYR A 16 11.66 4.44 -19.38
N ASN A 17 12.08 3.79 -20.46
CA ASN A 17 11.40 2.61 -21.00
C ASN A 17 11.37 1.47 -19.98
N ASN A 18 12.48 1.22 -19.27
CA ASN A 18 12.53 0.22 -18.21
C ASN A 18 11.55 0.56 -17.06
N LEU A 19 11.41 1.84 -16.69
CA LEU A 19 10.42 2.27 -15.70
C LEU A 19 8.99 2.03 -16.18
N THR A 20 8.69 2.32 -17.46
CA THR A 20 7.36 2.05 -18.02
C THR A 20 7.07 0.55 -18.08
N GLU A 21 8.05 -0.29 -18.41
CA GLU A 21 7.90 -1.74 -18.39
C GLU A 21 7.69 -2.27 -16.98
N THR A 22 8.41 -1.72 -16.00
CA THR A 22 8.24 -2.05 -14.57
C THR A 22 6.85 -1.67 -14.06
N LEU A 23 6.34 -0.51 -14.49
CA LEU A 23 4.98 -0.10 -14.16
C LEU A 23 3.96 -1.10 -14.72
N ILE A 24 4.10 -1.48 -15.99
CA ILE A 24 3.21 -2.44 -16.66
C ILE A 24 3.27 -3.80 -15.96
N SER A 25 4.46 -4.27 -15.58
CA SER A 25 4.62 -5.57 -14.91
C SER A 25 3.98 -5.58 -13.52
N LEU A 26 4.08 -4.50 -12.75
CA LEU A 26 3.38 -4.36 -11.46
C LEU A 26 1.86 -4.40 -11.63
N LEU A 27 1.32 -3.65 -12.61
CA LEU A 27 -0.12 -3.64 -12.89
C LEU A 27 -0.61 -5.01 -13.36
N GLN A 28 0.14 -5.66 -14.23
CA GLN A 28 -0.15 -7.00 -14.71
C GLN A 28 -0.15 -8.01 -13.55
N TYR A 29 0.85 -7.95 -12.67
CA TYR A 29 0.93 -8.80 -11.49
C TYR A 29 -0.33 -8.66 -10.61
N ARG A 30 -0.75 -7.42 -10.32
CA ARG A 30 -1.97 -7.15 -9.54
C ARG A 30 -3.22 -7.68 -10.22
N LEU A 31 -3.33 -7.47 -11.53
CA LEU A 31 -4.50 -7.90 -12.32
C LEU A 31 -4.61 -9.42 -12.40
N ILE A 32 -3.50 -10.14 -12.62
CA ILE A 32 -3.49 -11.61 -12.64
C ILE A 32 -3.92 -12.17 -11.30
N ALA A 33 -3.37 -11.67 -10.20
CA ALA A 33 -3.72 -12.18 -8.88
C ALA A 33 -5.15 -11.80 -8.47
N TYR A 34 -5.67 -10.64 -8.93
CA TYR A 34 -7.09 -10.32 -8.82
C TYR A 34 -7.96 -11.34 -9.57
N MET A 35 -7.62 -11.68 -10.81
CA MET A 35 -8.35 -12.69 -11.60
C MET A 35 -8.30 -14.09 -10.98
N LYS A 36 -7.25 -14.42 -10.25
CA LYS A 36 -7.09 -15.70 -9.55
C LYS A 36 -7.65 -15.70 -8.12
N CYS A 37 -8.19 -14.58 -7.63
CA CYS A 37 -8.58 -14.40 -6.23
C CYS A 37 -7.44 -14.72 -5.23
N GLU A 38 -6.20 -14.47 -5.63
CA GLU A 38 -5.02 -14.67 -4.78
C GLU A 38 -4.81 -13.45 -3.87
N LYS A 39 -4.34 -13.71 -2.64
CA LYS A 39 -3.95 -12.63 -1.73
C LYS A 39 -2.57 -12.12 -2.13
N ILE A 40 -2.47 -10.81 -2.30
CA ILE A 40 -1.21 -10.11 -2.54
C ILE A 40 -0.90 -9.26 -1.32
N ASP A 41 0.38 -9.07 -1.07
CA ASP A 41 0.84 -8.01 -0.19
C ASP A 41 0.59 -6.63 -0.83
N GLU A 42 -0.48 -5.97 -0.39
CA GLU A 42 -0.89 -4.67 -0.91
C GLU A 42 0.12 -3.56 -0.57
N GLU A 43 0.89 -3.71 0.52
CA GLU A 43 1.86 -2.70 0.93
C GLU A 43 3.04 -2.64 -0.05
N SER A 44 3.65 -3.79 -0.37
CA SER A 44 4.74 -3.84 -1.35
C SER A 44 4.28 -3.43 -2.75
N PHE A 45 3.05 -3.78 -3.16
CA PHE A 45 2.47 -3.32 -4.42
C PHE A 45 2.33 -1.79 -4.47
N ARG A 46 1.73 -1.18 -3.43
CA ARG A 46 1.55 0.28 -3.34
C ARG A 46 2.88 1.01 -3.35
N LEU A 47 3.84 0.57 -2.54
CA LEU A 47 5.19 1.13 -2.52
C LEU A 47 5.92 0.98 -3.86
N GLY A 48 5.76 -0.17 -4.53
CA GLY A 48 6.32 -0.41 -5.86
C GLY A 48 5.81 0.61 -6.88
N ILE A 49 4.50 0.85 -6.93
CA ILE A 49 3.90 1.85 -7.83
C ILE A 49 4.39 3.26 -7.51
N LEU A 50 4.42 3.65 -6.23
CA LEU A 50 4.87 4.98 -5.82
C LEU A 50 6.33 5.22 -6.21
N ASN A 51 7.22 4.24 -5.99
CA ASN A 51 8.63 4.35 -6.35
C ASN A 51 8.85 4.50 -7.86
N VAL A 52 8.10 3.74 -8.67
CA VAL A 52 8.15 3.84 -10.13
C VAL A 52 7.62 5.20 -10.58
N TYR A 53 6.49 5.65 -10.05
CA TYR A 53 5.92 6.96 -10.35
C TYR A 53 6.86 8.12 -9.99
N ASP A 54 7.47 8.09 -8.82
CA ASP A 54 8.46 9.09 -8.39
C ASP A 54 9.69 9.10 -9.29
N SER A 55 10.14 7.93 -9.73
CA SER A 55 11.26 7.82 -10.66
C SER A 55 10.90 8.39 -12.04
N MET A 56 9.71 8.08 -12.55
CA MET A 56 9.20 8.59 -13.82
C MET A 56 9.03 10.11 -13.79
N THR A 57 8.39 10.65 -12.75
CA THR A 57 8.20 12.11 -12.61
C THR A 57 9.54 12.85 -12.56
N ARG A 58 10.53 12.34 -11.81
CA ARG A 58 11.88 12.93 -11.77
C ARG A 58 12.56 12.97 -13.14
N MET A 59 12.40 11.92 -13.94
CA MET A 59 12.94 11.89 -15.30
C MET A 59 12.17 12.83 -16.23
N GLU A 60 10.85 12.92 -16.08
CA GLU A 60 9.99 13.75 -16.91
C GLU A 60 10.15 15.25 -16.68
N ILE A 61 10.64 15.69 -15.50
CA ILE A 61 11.01 17.10 -15.26
C ILE A 61 12.04 17.58 -16.30
N ARG A 62 12.92 16.70 -16.75
CA ARG A 62 13.98 17.00 -17.73
C ARG A 62 13.64 16.57 -19.15
N LYS A 63 12.48 15.91 -19.33
CA LYS A 63 12.04 15.39 -20.62
C LYS A 63 11.35 16.50 -21.41
N TYR A 64 11.93 16.86 -22.54
CA TYR A 64 11.36 17.84 -23.48
C TYR A 64 10.29 17.25 -24.40
N LEU A 65 10.30 15.93 -24.63
CA LEU A 65 9.35 15.27 -25.52
C LEU A 65 8.20 14.62 -24.74
N GLU A 66 6.99 14.76 -25.29
CA GLU A 66 5.81 14.00 -24.89
C GLU A 66 5.91 12.52 -25.34
N PRO A 67 5.12 11.59 -24.77
CA PRO A 67 4.14 11.73 -23.68
C PRO A 67 4.78 11.64 -22.28
N LYS A 68 4.11 12.25 -21.29
CA LYS A 68 4.40 12.11 -19.87
C LYS A 68 3.48 11.05 -19.28
N PHE A 69 3.99 9.84 -19.12
CA PHE A 69 3.19 8.73 -18.58
C PHE A 69 2.85 8.92 -17.11
N SER A 70 3.60 9.74 -16.35
CA SER A 70 3.19 10.10 -14.98
C SER A 70 1.80 10.76 -14.94
N ASP A 71 1.46 11.61 -15.92
CA ASP A 71 0.14 12.25 -15.95
C ASP A 71 -0.99 11.23 -16.10
N SER A 72 -0.75 10.14 -16.84
CA SER A 72 -1.72 9.04 -16.98
C SER A 72 -1.88 8.22 -15.70
N CYS A 73 -0.85 8.15 -14.86
CA CYS A 73 -0.86 7.38 -13.61
C CYS A 73 -1.30 8.19 -12.38
N LYS A 74 -1.48 9.51 -12.54
CA LYS A 74 -1.75 10.44 -11.45
C LYS A 74 -2.98 10.07 -10.62
N ASP A 75 -4.04 9.60 -11.26
CA ASP A 75 -5.29 9.26 -10.57
C ASP A 75 -5.19 7.95 -9.79
N LEU A 76 -4.37 7.00 -10.26
CA LEU A 76 -4.07 5.78 -9.52
C LEU A 76 -3.28 6.11 -8.25
N VAL A 77 -2.24 6.93 -8.38
CA VAL A 77 -1.39 7.34 -7.24
C VAL A 77 -2.18 8.11 -6.18
N LYS A 78 -3.05 9.04 -6.60
CA LYS A 78 -3.94 9.75 -5.66
C LYS A 78 -4.80 8.81 -4.83
N LYS A 79 -5.36 7.77 -5.46
CA LYS A 79 -6.18 6.77 -4.74
C LYS A 79 -5.34 5.99 -3.73
N ILE A 80 -4.17 5.51 -4.15
CA ILE A 80 -3.24 4.78 -3.28
C ILE A 80 -2.85 5.61 -2.05
N VAL A 81 -2.45 6.88 -2.24
CA VAL A 81 -2.06 7.75 -1.13
C VAL A 81 -3.23 7.99 -0.17
N LYS A 82 -4.43 8.22 -0.70
CA LYS A 82 -5.63 8.42 0.12
C LYS A 82 -5.95 7.19 0.98
N GLU A 83 -5.90 5.99 0.39
CA GLU A 83 -6.13 4.73 1.13
C GLU A 83 -5.10 4.53 2.25
N MET A 84 -3.82 4.83 1.98
CA MET A 84 -2.77 4.74 3.00
C MET A 84 -2.95 5.77 4.15
N GLU A 85 -3.47 6.97 3.86
CA GLU A 85 -3.80 7.96 4.89
C GLU A 85 -4.98 7.51 5.77
N GLU A 86 -5.99 6.88 5.17
CA GLU A 86 -7.14 6.35 5.90
C GLU A 86 -6.73 5.20 6.84
N GLU A 87 -5.84 4.30 6.39
CA GLU A 87 -5.28 3.23 7.24
C GLU A 87 -4.51 3.77 8.43
N LYS A 88 -3.72 4.84 8.25
CA LYS A 88 -2.96 5.48 9.34
C LYS A 88 -3.88 6.07 10.41
N LYS A 89 -4.94 6.78 10.01
CA LYS A 89 -5.91 7.36 10.95
C LYS A 89 -6.59 6.29 11.82
N ILE A 90 -6.93 5.14 11.23
CA ILE A 90 -7.52 4.03 11.98
C ILE A 90 -6.54 3.46 13.00
N SER A 91 -5.25 3.35 12.64
CA SER A 91 -4.21 2.88 13.55
C SER A 91 -3.94 3.84 14.72
N GLU A 92 -3.99 5.15 14.47
CA GLU A 92 -3.81 6.18 15.49
C GLU A 92 -4.97 6.16 16.49
N VAL A 93 -6.21 6.10 16.00
CA VAL A 93 -7.41 5.97 16.86
C VAL A 93 -7.39 4.66 17.68
N ALA A 94 -6.93 3.55 17.10
CA ALA A 94 -6.78 2.29 17.82
C ALA A 94 -5.70 2.35 18.93
N SER A 95 -4.66 3.15 18.75
CA SER A 95 -3.62 3.37 19.76
C SER A 95 -4.09 4.25 20.92
N GLU A 96 -4.98 5.21 20.66
CA GLU A 96 -5.58 6.07 21.69
C GLU A 96 -6.60 5.31 22.57
N HIS A 97 -7.35 4.37 21.99
CA HIS A 97 -8.33 3.57 22.74
C HIS A 97 -7.70 2.47 23.62
N HIS A 98 -6.40 2.17 23.49
CA HIS A 98 -5.73 1.16 24.31
C HIS A 98 -5.27 1.64 25.71
N ILE A 99 -5.46 2.93 26.04
CA ILE A 99 -5.08 3.53 27.33
C ILE A 99 -6.26 3.61 28.33
N PHE A 100 -7.51 3.31 27.92
CA PHE A 100 -8.69 3.46 28.79
C PHE A 100 -9.35 2.12 29.18
N ILE A 101 -8.58 1.21 29.78
CA ILE A 101 -9.14 0.31 30.80
C ILE A 101 -8.31 0.52 32.08
N LYS A 102 -8.54 1.67 32.72
CA LYS A 102 -8.17 1.84 34.13
C LYS A 102 -9.09 0.96 34.96
N GLN A 103 -8.46 0.13 35.77
CA GLN A 103 -9.01 -0.67 36.85
C GLN A 103 -10.17 0.04 37.57
N THR A 104 -11.36 -0.55 37.55
CA THR A 104 -12.30 -0.46 38.66
C THR A 104 -12.86 -1.85 38.91
N SER A 105 -12.29 -2.52 39.90
CA SER A 105 -13.04 -3.54 40.65
C SER A 105 -14.21 -2.85 41.32
N PRO A 106 -15.43 -3.34 41.12
CA PRO A 106 -16.27 -3.58 42.28
C PRO A 106 -16.80 -5.01 42.22
N ASN A 107 -16.72 -5.73 43.34
CA ASN A 107 -17.45 -6.96 43.57
C ASN A 107 -18.88 -6.87 43.00
N SER A 108 -19.15 -7.52 41.87
CA SER A 108 -20.50 -7.96 41.52
C SER A 108 -20.40 -9.18 40.62
N LEU A 109 -20.97 -10.27 41.12
CA LEU A 109 -21.18 -11.52 40.40
C LEU A 109 -22.12 -11.24 39.22
N LEU A 110 -21.64 -11.42 37.99
CA LEU A 110 -22.34 -12.05 36.85
C LEU A 110 -21.42 -11.97 35.62
N GLY A 111 -21.15 -13.13 35.04
CA GLY A 111 -19.99 -13.40 34.19
C GLY A 111 -19.88 -12.57 32.90
N GLU A 112 -18.65 -12.15 32.62
CA GLU A 112 -18.23 -11.68 31.31
C GLU A 112 -17.80 -12.86 30.44
N ILE A 113 -18.32 -12.89 29.20
CA ILE A 113 -17.97 -13.87 28.16
C ILE A 113 -16.77 -13.32 27.39
N TYR A 114 -15.61 -13.98 27.50
CA TYR A 114 -14.44 -13.67 26.66
C TYR A 114 -14.44 -14.56 25.41
N PHE A 115 -14.35 -13.94 24.23
CA PHE A 115 -13.98 -14.61 22.99
C PHE A 115 -12.48 -14.41 22.77
N ASP A 116 -11.72 -15.51 22.82
CA ASP A 116 -10.28 -15.53 22.52
C ASP A 116 -10.05 -15.64 21.00
N ILE A 117 -9.10 -14.87 20.47
CA ILE A 117 -8.80 -14.66 19.04
C ILE A 117 -8.23 -15.93 18.36
N LYS A 118 -8.12 -17.06 19.08
CA LYS A 118 -7.61 -18.35 18.57
C LYS A 118 -8.62 -19.50 18.58
N GLY A 119 -9.92 -19.23 18.45
CA GLY A 119 -10.89 -20.24 18.01
C GLY A 119 -10.97 -21.52 18.86
N LYS A 120 -10.90 -21.41 20.19
CA LYS A 120 -11.25 -22.53 21.09
C LYS A 120 -12.32 -22.11 22.09
N THR A 121 -13.52 -22.66 21.90
CA THR A 121 -14.66 -22.47 22.78
C THR A 121 -14.47 -23.29 24.05
N GLN A 122 -14.42 -22.65 25.22
CA GLN A 122 -14.46 -23.32 26.52
C GLN A 122 -15.73 -22.87 27.26
N ARG A 123 -16.68 -23.78 27.46
CA ARG A 123 -17.86 -23.55 28.33
C ARG A 123 -17.51 -24.02 29.74
N LYS A 124 -17.55 -23.11 30.71
CA LYS A 124 -17.53 -23.45 32.13
C LYS A 124 -18.91 -23.13 32.73
N TYR A 125 -19.67 -24.17 33.05
CA TYR A 125 -20.97 -24.04 33.71
C TYR A 125 -20.79 -23.75 35.20
N TRP A 126 -21.59 -22.82 35.73
CA TRP A 126 -21.75 -22.61 37.17
C TRP A 126 -22.70 -23.67 37.75
N LYS A 127 -22.37 -24.23 38.92
CA LYS A 127 -23.31 -24.90 39.81
C LYS A 127 -23.72 -23.90 40.91
N ARG A 128 -25.00 -23.96 41.26
CA ARG A 128 -25.82 -23.03 42.06
C ARG A 128 -25.17 -22.53 43.34
#